data_AF-A0A7G8DL44-F1
#
_entry.id   AF-A0A7G8DL44-F1
#
_cell.length_a   1.000
_cell.length_b   1.000
_cell.length_c   1.000
_cell.angle_alpha   90.00
_cell.angle_beta   90.00
_cell.angle_gamma   90.00
#
_symmetry.space_group_name_H-M   'P 1'
#
loop_
_entity.id
_entity.type
_entity.pdbx_description
1 polymer ?
#
loop_
_entity_poly.entity_id
_entity_poly.type
_entity_poly.pdbx_seq_one_letter_code
_entity_poly.pdbx_strand_id
1 'polypeptide(L)'
;MQRWCVHEGQLLKFTFLFSIMASSTQNTSIVVDGNGSIFAGAVSEKIRDYSNVDDTVDFSNNSPTNYHTRMMGGNDVVTLSDINVGGFSNKVNGNLGDDKFESKAGSTTRDFILGGSENDTIDLSNSAKGGDWQNGNFGKDTLTGAQGNDRMSILRGGADDDFITVMANSKHIVVGDLGQDNILMVGTGRIVCRTDNGAAAQNRDEADAILGFDGDDKLFIPGINSINDLTVEQDGLSTYIKADSFTNGTTGMRYIAKFALRDEADVTGYLNGGQVIIGDTADNAYAALNPENFLNSPDLGGMFA
;
A
#
# COMPACT_ATOMS: atom_id res chain seq x y z
N MET A 1 21.10 9.95 40.51
CA MET A 1 22.17 10.13 41.52
C MET A 1 21.51 10.72 42.76
N GLN A 2 21.52 10.04 43.91
CA GLN A 2 20.82 10.50 45.13
C GLN A 2 21.77 11.32 46.02
N ARG A 3 21.29 12.44 46.56
CA ARG A 3 21.98 13.18 47.62
C ARG A 3 21.00 13.48 48.76
N TRP A 4 21.49 13.36 49.98
CA TRP A 4 20.76 13.61 51.21
C TRP A 4 21.26 14.91 51.85
N CYS A 5 20.35 15.74 52.35
CA CYS A 5 20.67 16.84 53.26
C CYS A 5 19.66 16.84 54.41
N VAL A 6 20.12 17.12 55.63
CA VAL A 6 19.33 17.09 56.87
C VAL A 6 19.17 18.51 57.38
N HIS A 7 17.91 18.94 57.61
CA HIS A 7 17.60 20.13 58.39
C HIS A 7 16.50 19.77 59.40
N GLU A 8 16.76 20.03 60.68
CA GLU A 8 15.83 19.92 61.81
C GLU A 8 15.08 18.57 61.98
N GLY A 9 15.80 17.46 61.84
CA GLY A 9 15.36 16.17 62.38
C GLY A 9 14.19 15.48 61.68
N GLN A 10 13.74 15.97 60.50
CA GLN A 10 12.78 15.26 59.66
C GLN A 10 13.40 14.83 58.33
N LEU A 11 13.21 13.56 57.99
CA LEU A 11 13.75 12.93 56.78
C LEU A 11 12.79 13.21 55.61
N LEU A 12 13.00 14.32 54.90
CA LEU A 12 12.21 14.68 53.72
C LEU A 12 12.76 14.02 52.46
N LYS A 13 11.97 13.10 51.88
CA LYS A 13 12.26 12.42 50.62
C LYS A 13 11.82 13.31 49.45
N PHE A 14 12.76 13.95 48.77
CA PHE A 14 12.49 14.66 47.51
C PHE A 14 12.66 13.72 46.32
N THR A 15 11.55 13.38 45.66
CA THR A 15 11.56 12.69 44.36
C THR A 15 11.63 13.73 43.26
N PHE A 16 12.76 13.84 42.57
CA PHE A 16 12.87 14.64 41.35
C PHE A 16 12.38 13.79 40.17
N LEU A 17 11.20 14.13 39.61
CA LEU A 17 10.80 13.63 38.29
C LEU A 17 11.57 14.42 37.22
N PHE A 18 12.45 13.74 36.48
CA PHE A 18 12.93 14.25 35.20
C PHE A 18 11.84 14.01 34.15
N SER A 19 11.15 15.08 33.72
CA SER A 19 10.33 15.02 32.51
C SER A 19 11.26 15.14 31.31
N ILE A 20 11.47 14.03 30.59
CA ILE A 20 12.02 14.07 29.24
C ILE A 20 10.96 14.79 28.39
N MET A 21 11.26 15.99 27.92
CA MET A 21 10.43 16.64 26.89
C MET A 21 10.65 15.90 25.57
N ALA A 22 9.90 14.82 25.37
CA ALA A 22 9.51 14.45 24.01
C ALA A 22 8.52 15.54 23.57
N SER A 23 8.83 16.25 22.48
CA SER A 23 7.86 17.10 21.82
C SER A 23 6.75 16.21 21.28
N SER A 24 5.70 16.02 22.08
CA SER A 24 4.43 15.52 21.61
C SER A 24 3.84 16.62 20.72
N THR A 25 3.85 16.39 19.41
CA THR A 25 2.82 16.93 18.54
C THR A 25 1.49 16.49 19.14
N GLN A 26 0.68 17.44 19.62
CA GLN A 26 -0.65 17.15 20.11
C GLN A 26 -1.52 16.67 18.93
N ASN A 27 -1.64 15.36 18.74
CA ASN A 27 -2.77 14.80 18.00
C ASN A 27 -3.99 14.88 18.92
N THR A 28 -4.83 15.89 18.71
CA THR A 28 -6.13 15.99 19.37
C THR A 28 -7.12 15.07 18.65
N SER A 29 -7.15 13.80 19.03
CA SER A 29 -8.19 12.85 18.61
C SER A 29 -9.53 13.23 19.24
N ILE A 30 -10.56 13.45 18.41
CA ILE A 30 -11.95 13.51 18.87
C ILE A 30 -12.48 12.09 18.76
N VAL A 31 -12.67 11.39 19.88
CA VAL A 31 -13.41 10.12 19.87
C VAL A 31 -14.87 10.47 19.63
N VAL A 32 -15.40 10.07 18.46
CA VAL A 32 -16.83 10.13 18.14
C VAL A 32 -17.38 8.76 18.47
N ASP A 33 -18.33 8.66 19.41
CA ASP A 33 -19.00 7.38 19.65
C ASP A 33 -19.88 6.98 18.47
N GLY A 34 -20.23 5.69 18.36
CA GLY A 34 -21.04 5.13 17.27
C GLY A 34 -22.43 5.77 17.08
N ASN A 35 -22.81 6.76 17.88
CA ASN A 35 -24.05 7.54 17.77
C ASN A 35 -23.84 8.96 17.20
N GLY A 36 -22.62 9.34 16.82
CA GLY A 36 -22.37 10.55 16.04
C GLY A 36 -22.32 11.87 16.83
N SER A 37 -22.06 11.83 18.14
CA SER A 37 -21.85 13.06 18.93
C SER A 37 -20.42 13.61 18.77
N ILE A 38 -20.29 14.89 18.38
CA ILE A 38 -19.00 15.56 18.13
C ILE A 38 -18.72 16.61 19.22
N PHE A 39 -17.56 16.53 19.88
CA PHE A 39 -17.04 17.62 20.72
C PHE A 39 -16.41 18.71 19.83
N ALA A 40 -17.01 19.90 19.83
CA ALA A 40 -16.58 21.01 18.97
C ALA A 40 -15.25 21.62 19.45
N GLY A 41 -14.19 21.44 18.66
CA GLY A 41 -12.92 22.15 18.74
C GLY A 41 -12.27 22.20 17.35
N ALA A 42 -11.63 23.32 17.01
CA ALA A 42 -10.94 23.49 15.72
C ALA A 42 -9.67 22.62 15.68
N VAL A 43 -9.64 21.61 14.82
CA VAL A 43 -8.50 20.70 14.58
C VAL A 43 -8.30 20.51 13.07
N SER A 44 -7.03 20.40 12.63
CA SER A 44 -6.66 20.32 11.21
C SER A 44 -6.90 18.94 10.58
N GLU A 45 -7.00 17.90 11.39
CA GLU A 45 -7.40 16.55 10.97
C GLU A 45 -8.35 16.00 12.04
N LYS A 46 -9.55 15.58 11.62
CA LYS A 46 -10.51 14.98 12.55
C LYS A 46 -10.36 13.46 12.43
N ILE A 47 -10.30 12.78 13.56
CA ILE A 47 -10.22 11.31 13.58
C ILE A 47 -11.57 10.78 14.05
N ARG A 48 -12.04 9.67 13.49
CA ARG A 48 -13.21 8.93 13.95
C ARG A 48 -12.77 7.51 14.27
N ASP A 49 -12.97 7.10 15.50
CA ASP A 49 -12.66 5.75 15.96
C ASP A 49 -13.95 4.94 16.04
N TYR A 50 -13.94 3.74 15.46
CA TYR A 50 -14.98 2.74 15.65
C TYR A 50 -14.62 1.82 16.82
N SER A 51 -15.50 0.89 17.16
CA SER A 51 -15.36 0.09 18.36
C SER A 51 -14.26 -0.98 18.21
N ASN A 52 -14.09 -1.80 19.25
CA ASN A 52 -13.14 -2.91 19.27
C ASN A 52 -13.82 -4.27 19.06
N VAL A 53 -14.96 -4.25 18.37
CA VAL A 53 -15.74 -5.41 17.93
C VAL A 53 -16.18 -5.16 16.49
N ASP A 54 -16.58 -6.21 15.79
CA ASP A 54 -17.03 -6.14 14.40
C ASP A 54 -18.03 -5.00 14.16
N ASP A 55 -17.63 -4.04 13.32
CA ASP A 55 -18.38 -2.87 12.93
C ASP A 55 -18.76 -2.93 11.45
N THR A 56 -19.99 -2.51 11.14
CA THR A 56 -20.43 -2.25 9.75
C THR A 56 -20.59 -0.75 9.55
N VAL A 57 -19.73 -0.19 8.70
CA VAL A 57 -19.60 1.25 8.50
C VAL A 57 -19.95 1.61 7.06
N ASP A 58 -21.05 2.34 6.89
CA ASP A 58 -21.48 2.84 5.58
C ASP A 58 -21.24 4.36 5.46
N PHE A 59 -20.22 4.73 4.69
CA PHE A 59 -19.94 6.13 4.34
C PHE A 59 -20.85 6.68 3.27
N SER A 60 -21.94 6.00 2.90
CA SER A 60 -22.94 6.53 1.97
C SER A 60 -24.06 7.34 2.62
N ASN A 61 -24.14 7.29 3.94
CA ASN A 61 -25.07 8.12 4.71
C ASN A 61 -24.42 9.04 5.75
N ASN A 62 -23.10 8.94 6.04
CA ASN A 62 -22.49 9.67 7.16
C ASN A 62 -20.95 9.84 7.12
N SER A 63 -20.38 10.31 6.01
CA SER A 63 -18.96 10.67 5.90
C SER A 63 -18.83 12.18 6.11
N PRO A 64 -18.52 12.65 7.32
CA PRO A 64 -18.20 14.04 7.54
C PRO A 64 -16.89 14.36 6.81
N THR A 65 -16.86 15.53 6.17
CA THR A 65 -15.69 16.03 5.46
C THR A 65 -14.46 16.08 6.39
N ASN A 66 -13.31 15.63 5.88
CA ASN A 66 -11.99 15.66 6.53
C ASN A 66 -11.82 14.77 7.78
N TYR A 67 -12.53 13.64 7.87
CA TYR A 67 -12.25 12.63 8.89
C TYR A 67 -11.36 11.51 8.39
N HIS A 68 -10.35 11.17 9.18
CA HIS A 68 -9.65 9.90 9.12
C HIS A 68 -10.42 8.89 9.98
N THR A 69 -10.95 7.86 9.36
CA THR A 69 -11.59 6.75 10.06
C THR A 69 -10.56 5.72 10.47
N ARG A 70 -10.63 5.28 11.72
CA ARG A 70 -9.84 4.17 12.25
C ARG A 70 -10.76 3.14 12.87
N MET A 71 -10.51 1.90 12.53
CA MET A 71 -11.06 0.77 13.22
C MET A 71 -10.18 0.40 14.41
N MET A 72 -10.78 0.02 15.53
CA MET A 72 -10.02 -0.21 16.77
C MET A 72 -9.87 -1.70 17.11
N GLY A 73 -10.65 -2.59 16.49
CA GLY A 73 -10.60 -4.04 16.68
C GLY A 73 -11.84 -4.73 16.10
N GLY A 74 -11.73 -6.00 15.73
CA GLY A 74 -12.84 -6.77 15.17
C GLY A 74 -12.65 -7.00 13.66
N ASN A 75 -13.55 -7.76 13.05
CA ASN A 75 -13.56 -7.94 11.60
C ASN A 75 -14.59 -6.98 11.00
N ASP A 76 -14.12 -5.86 10.47
CA ASP A 76 -14.99 -4.75 10.08
C ASP A 76 -15.36 -4.78 8.61
N VAL A 77 -16.49 -4.14 8.29
CA VAL A 77 -16.93 -3.94 6.90
C VAL A 77 -17.18 -2.46 6.66
N VAL A 78 -16.45 -1.88 5.72
CA VAL A 78 -16.52 -0.47 5.35
C VAL A 78 -16.97 -0.32 3.91
N THR A 79 -18.12 0.32 3.71
CA THR A 79 -18.56 0.76 2.38
C THR A 79 -18.17 2.22 2.16
N LEU A 80 -17.24 2.43 1.25
CA LEU A 80 -16.74 3.73 0.80
C LEU A 80 -17.71 4.36 -0.20
N SER A 81 -17.85 5.67 -0.16
CA SER A 81 -18.86 6.36 -0.96
C SER A 81 -18.54 7.84 -1.19
N ASP A 82 -19.07 8.36 -2.30
CA ASP A 82 -19.09 9.78 -2.65
C ASP A 82 -20.07 10.57 -1.79
N ILE A 83 -19.79 10.78 -0.50
CA ILE A 83 -20.54 11.83 0.22
C ILE A 83 -20.01 13.21 -0.18
N ASN A 84 -20.67 13.70 -1.23
CA ASN A 84 -21.15 15.04 -1.52
C ASN A 84 -20.26 16.28 -1.22
N VAL A 85 -20.12 17.06 -2.29
CA VAL A 85 -19.60 18.44 -2.40
C VAL A 85 -18.07 18.57 -2.36
N GLY A 86 -17.37 18.06 -3.38
CA GLY A 86 -16.01 18.52 -3.70
C GLY A 86 -14.97 17.45 -4.06
N GLY A 87 -15.32 16.16 -4.09
CA GLY A 87 -14.36 15.10 -4.42
C GLY A 87 -13.34 14.84 -3.32
N PHE A 88 -13.77 14.89 -2.04
CA PHE A 88 -12.91 14.56 -0.92
C PHE A 88 -12.59 13.06 -0.86
N SER A 89 -11.40 12.77 -0.39
CA SER A 89 -10.87 11.43 -0.23
C SER A 89 -11.35 10.76 1.05
N ASN A 90 -11.83 9.50 0.99
CA ASN A 90 -11.99 8.71 2.20
C ASN A 90 -10.59 8.35 2.72
N LYS A 91 -10.35 8.48 4.02
CA LYS A 91 -9.14 7.98 4.68
C LYS A 91 -9.54 6.96 5.71
N VAL A 92 -9.15 5.70 5.53
CA VAL A 92 -9.57 4.60 6.39
C VAL A 92 -8.37 3.73 6.73
N ASN A 93 -8.25 3.40 8.01
CA ASN A 93 -7.36 2.36 8.49
C ASN A 93 -8.21 1.28 9.14
N GLY A 94 -8.02 0.04 8.73
CA GLY A 94 -8.47 -1.11 9.50
C GLY A 94 -7.58 -1.36 10.72
N ASN A 95 -7.73 -2.54 11.29
CA ASN A 95 -7.28 -2.87 12.63
C ASN A 95 -6.42 -4.15 12.66
N LEU A 96 -6.51 -4.93 13.73
CA LEU A 96 -5.84 -6.22 13.92
C LEU A 96 -6.76 -7.41 13.58
N GLY A 97 -7.82 -7.20 12.81
CA GLY A 97 -8.79 -8.21 12.40
C GLY A 97 -8.91 -8.25 10.89
N ASP A 98 -9.62 -9.24 10.36
CA ASP A 98 -9.81 -9.41 8.92
C ASP A 98 -10.88 -8.39 8.45
N ASP A 99 -10.44 -7.25 7.92
CA ASP A 99 -11.31 -6.15 7.53
C ASP A 99 -11.67 -6.20 6.04
N LYS A 100 -12.83 -5.64 5.72
CA LYS A 100 -13.35 -5.58 4.35
C LYS A 100 -13.70 -4.14 3.97
N PHE A 101 -13.09 -3.64 2.91
CA PHE A 101 -13.33 -2.32 2.34
C PHE A 101 -13.92 -2.48 0.94
N GLU A 102 -15.08 -1.89 0.70
CA GLU A 102 -15.75 -1.93 -0.60
C GLU A 102 -16.10 -0.53 -1.09
N SER A 103 -15.88 -0.27 -2.37
CA SER A 103 -16.41 0.96 -3.00
C SER A 103 -17.89 0.81 -3.38
N LYS A 104 -18.66 1.88 -3.18
CA LYS A 104 -20.01 1.99 -3.74
C LYS A 104 -19.95 2.22 -5.25
N ALA A 105 -20.89 1.61 -5.97
CA ALA A 105 -21.01 1.76 -7.42
C ALA A 105 -21.04 3.23 -7.85
N GLY A 106 -20.14 3.58 -8.77
CA GLY A 106 -20.03 4.91 -9.33
C GLY A 106 -19.25 5.90 -8.46
N SER A 107 -18.56 5.42 -7.42
CA SER A 107 -17.72 6.27 -6.59
C SER A 107 -16.60 6.94 -7.43
N THR A 108 -16.35 8.22 -7.17
CA THR A 108 -15.38 9.07 -7.85
C THR A 108 -14.37 9.72 -6.90
N THR A 109 -14.51 9.46 -5.60
CA THR A 109 -13.57 9.89 -4.57
C THR A 109 -12.23 9.18 -4.72
N ARG A 110 -11.14 9.85 -4.32
CA ARG A 110 -9.82 9.24 -4.29
C ARG A 110 -9.59 8.69 -2.90
N ASP A 111 -9.63 7.39 -2.71
CA ASP A 111 -9.64 6.84 -1.36
C ASP A 111 -8.22 6.43 -0.91
N PHE A 112 -7.98 6.51 0.39
CA PHE A 112 -6.74 6.09 1.05
C PHE A 112 -7.12 5.03 2.06
N ILE A 113 -6.67 3.82 1.82
CA ILE A 113 -7.08 2.65 2.58
C ILE A 113 -5.83 1.92 3.04
N LEU A 114 -5.78 1.65 4.34
CA LEU A 114 -4.84 0.73 4.97
C LEU A 114 -5.65 -0.44 5.50
N GLY A 115 -5.32 -1.66 5.06
CA GLY A 115 -5.93 -2.91 5.49
C GLY A 115 -5.80 -3.06 6.99
N GLY A 116 -4.60 -3.36 7.48
CA GLY A 116 -4.49 -3.70 8.90
C GLY A 116 -3.30 -4.57 9.20
N SER A 117 -3.48 -5.54 10.08
CA SER A 117 -2.45 -6.52 10.43
C SER A 117 -2.82 -7.97 10.15
N GLU A 118 -4.04 -8.24 9.71
CA GLU A 118 -4.55 -9.58 9.39
C GLU A 118 -4.99 -9.60 7.92
N ASN A 119 -5.80 -10.58 7.49
CA ASN A 119 -6.06 -10.78 6.06
C ASN A 119 -7.22 -9.90 5.61
N ASP A 120 -6.90 -8.79 4.96
CA ASP A 120 -7.87 -7.79 4.56
C ASP A 120 -8.35 -7.99 3.12
N THR A 121 -9.58 -7.56 2.86
CA THR A 121 -10.13 -7.48 1.50
C THR A 121 -10.41 -6.03 1.16
N ILE A 122 -9.70 -5.48 0.18
CA ILE A 122 -9.93 -4.14 -0.36
C ILE A 122 -10.44 -4.27 -1.79
N ASP A 123 -11.74 -4.08 -2.00
CA ASP A 123 -12.40 -4.16 -3.32
C ASP A 123 -12.90 -2.80 -3.79
N LEU A 124 -12.09 -2.12 -4.60
CA LEU A 124 -12.47 -0.86 -5.24
C LEU A 124 -12.98 -1.02 -6.66
N SER A 125 -13.34 -2.23 -7.11
CA SER A 125 -13.77 -2.49 -8.49
C SER A 125 -15.00 -1.68 -8.94
N ASN A 126 -15.80 -1.18 -7.98
CA ASN A 126 -16.99 -0.36 -8.22
C ASN A 126 -16.69 1.15 -8.24
N SER A 127 -15.47 1.57 -7.90
CA SER A 127 -14.97 2.95 -8.06
C SER A 127 -14.74 3.22 -9.54
N ALA A 128 -15.28 4.34 -10.01
CA ALA A 128 -15.29 4.72 -11.40
C ALA A 128 -14.09 5.61 -11.79
N LYS A 129 -13.53 6.42 -10.86
CA LYS A 129 -12.57 7.50 -11.21
C LYS A 129 -11.64 7.97 -10.07
N GLY A 130 -11.49 7.22 -8.98
CA GLY A 130 -10.79 7.71 -7.78
C GLY A 130 -9.31 8.02 -7.97
N GLY A 131 -8.51 7.08 -8.51
CA GLY A 131 -7.05 7.21 -8.37
C GLY A 131 -6.69 7.01 -6.90
N ASP A 132 -7.02 5.82 -6.43
CA ASP A 132 -7.03 5.42 -5.03
C ASP A 132 -5.65 4.95 -4.59
N TRP A 133 -5.40 5.01 -3.30
CA TRP A 133 -4.25 4.41 -2.67
C TRP A 133 -4.71 3.29 -1.75
N GLN A 134 -4.35 2.06 -2.10
CA GLN A 134 -4.67 0.85 -1.35
C GLN A 134 -3.38 0.23 -0.86
N ASN A 135 -3.35 -0.17 0.41
CA ASN A 135 -2.27 -0.94 0.98
C ASN A 135 -2.82 -1.97 1.97
N GLY A 136 -2.60 -3.25 1.71
CA GLY A 136 -3.03 -4.34 2.60
C GLY A 136 -2.30 -4.30 3.95
N ASN A 137 -1.01 -3.98 3.90
CA ASN A 137 -0.09 -3.75 5.02
C ASN A 137 0.57 -5.02 5.59
N PHE A 138 -0.07 -5.78 6.48
CA PHE A 138 0.43 -7.10 6.90
C PHE A 138 -0.71 -8.10 6.79
N GLY A 139 -0.40 -9.37 6.56
CA GLY A 139 -1.41 -10.40 6.37
C GLY A 139 -1.53 -10.77 4.90
N LYS A 140 -2.34 -11.77 4.59
CA LYS A 140 -2.55 -12.23 3.20
C LYS A 140 -3.73 -11.50 2.60
N ASP A 141 -3.46 -10.35 2.00
CA ASP A 141 -4.47 -9.41 1.59
C ASP A 141 -4.99 -9.70 0.19
N THR A 142 -6.26 -9.32 -0.05
CA THR A 142 -6.87 -9.35 -1.38
C THR A 142 -7.21 -7.93 -1.82
N LEU A 143 -6.51 -7.42 -2.82
CA LEU A 143 -6.70 -6.08 -3.35
C LEU A 143 -7.28 -6.12 -4.77
N THR A 144 -8.34 -5.37 -5.01
CA THR A 144 -8.92 -5.17 -6.34
C THR A 144 -8.97 -3.69 -6.69
N GLY A 145 -8.30 -3.35 -7.78
CA GLY A 145 -8.24 -1.99 -8.30
C GLY A 145 -9.56 -1.47 -8.86
N ALA A 146 -9.65 -0.15 -8.98
CA ALA A 146 -10.79 0.53 -9.58
C ALA A 146 -10.91 0.27 -11.09
N GLN A 147 -12.13 0.33 -11.62
CA GLN A 147 -12.34 0.29 -13.06
C GLN A 147 -12.21 1.69 -13.67
N GLY A 148 -11.69 1.78 -14.89
CA GLY A 148 -11.68 3.02 -15.67
C GLY A 148 -10.29 3.57 -15.99
N ASN A 149 -10.19 4.24 -17.14
CA ASN A 149 -8.92 4.65 -17.75
C ASN A 149 -8.39 6.02 -17.29
N ASP A 150 -9.18 6.79 -16.54
CA ASP A 150 -8.93 8.22 -16.37
C ASP A 150 -7.95 8.55 -15.22
N ARG A 151 -7.82 7.68 -14.20
CA ARG A 151 -6.90 7.92 -13.06
C ARG A 151 -6.21 6.65 -12.62
N MET A 152 -4.93 6.80 -12.30
CA MET A 152 -4.12 5.72 -11.79
C MET A 152 -4.27 5.57 -10.27
N SER A 153 -4.56 4.35 -9.83
CA SER A 153 -4.48 3.94 -8.44
C SER A 153 -3.14 3.28 -8.15
N ILE A 154 -2.74 3.28 -6.87
CA ILE A 154 -1.62 2.50 -6.34
C ILE A 154 -2.22 1.36 -5.52
N LEU A 155 -1.79 0.13 -5.80
CA LEU A 155 -2.13 -1.08 -5.06
C LEU A 155 -0.84 -1.64 -4.48
N ARG A 156 -0.76 -1.72 -3.16
CA ARG A 156 0.35 -2.32 -2.43
C ARG A 156 -0.14 -3.51 -1.63
N GLY A 157 0.42 -4.68 -1.83
CA GLY A 157 0.10 -5.85 -1.02
C GLY A 157 0.52 -5.59 0.43
N GLY A 158 1.83 -5.48 0.63
CA GLY A 158 2.40 -5.12 1.92
C GLY A 158 3.39 -6.17 2.38
N ALA A 159 3.01 -6.97 3.36
CA ALA A 159 3.81 -8.05 3.88
C ALA A 159 2.98 -9.32 3.92
N ASP A 160 3.61 -10.44 3.57
CA ASP A 160 3.03 -11.77 3.37
C ASP A 160 2.49 -11.96 1.93
N ASP A 161 1.80 -13.08 1.68
CA ASP A 161 1.46 -13.49 0.31
C ASP A 161 0.12 -12.89 -0.12
N ASP A 162 0.14 -11.86 -0.97
CA ASP A 162 -1.05 -11.11 -1.36
C ASP A 162 -1.65 -11.56 -2.70
N PHE A 163 -2.91 -11.20 -2.92
CA PHE A 163 -3.60 -11.34 -4.19
C PHE A 163 -4.06 -9.98 -4.70
N ILE A 164 -3.47 -9.51 -5.80
CA ILE A 164 -3.73 -8.18 -6.34
C ILE A 164 -4.31 -8.29 -7.76
N THR A 165 -5.48 -7.71 -7.99
CA THR A 165 -6.15 -7.70 -9.28
C THR A 165 -6.22 -6.30 -9.88
N VAL A 166 -5.67 -6.15 -11.08
CA VAL A 166 -5.82 -4.97 -11.94
C VAL A 166 -6.95 -5.21 -12.92
N MET A 167 -8.04 -4.46 -12.78
CA MET A 167 -9.27 -4.67 -13.55
C MET A 167 -9.11 -4.27 -15.03
N ALA A 168 -9.93 -4.84 -15.91
CA ALA A 168 -9.96 -4.48 -17.32
C ALA A 168 -10.22 -2.98 -17.54
N ASN A 169 -9.63 -2.40 -18.60
CA ASN A 169 -9.76 -0.97 -18.91
C ASN A 169 -9.42 -0.06 -17.70
N SER A 170 -8.39 -0.44 -16.95
CA SER A 170 -7.82 0.37 -15.88
C SER A 170 -6.32 0.56 -16.13
N LYS A 171 -5.73 1.52 -15.41
CA LYS A 171 -4.29 1.75 -15.36
C LYS A 171 -3.88 1.87 -13.91
N HIS A 172 -3.05 0.97 -13.42
CA HIS A 172 -2.62 0.99 -12.03
C HIS A 172 -1.12 0.82 -11.88
N ILE A 173 -0.61 1.31 -10.75
CA ILE A 173 0.70 0.93 -10.25
C ILE A 173 0.48 -0.16 -9.21
N VAL A 174 1.20 -1.27 -9.36
CA VAL A 174 1.09 -2.42 -8.47
C VAL A 174 2.44 -2.71 -7.85
N VAL A 175 2.45 -2.93 -6.55
CA VAL A 175 3.63 -3.38 -5.80
C VAL A 175 3.15 -4.55 -4.93
N GLY A 176 3.72 -5.74 -5.12
CA GLY A 176 3.48 -6.85 -4.20
C GLY A 176 4.01 -6.53 -2.80
N ASP A 177 5.25 -6.03 -2.77
CA ASP A 177 6.06 -5.70 -1.59
C ASP A 177 6.84 -6.90 -1.04
N LEU A 178 6.54 -7.41 0.17
CA LEU A 178 7.25 -8.53 0.78
C LEU A 178 6.35 -9.77 0.79
N GLY A 179 6.85 -10.91 0.34
CA GLY A 179 6.09 -12.16 0.32
C GLY A 179 6.04 -12.74 -1.07
N GLN A 180 5.22 -13.77 -1.27
CA GLN A 180 4.94 -14.30 -2.60
C GLN A 180 3.60 -13.80 -3.11
N ASP A 181 3.63 -12.74 -3.91
CA ASP A 181 2.40 -12.10 -4.37
C ASP A 181 1.86 -12.70 -5.66
N ASN A 182 0.54 -12.72 -5.79
CA ASN A 182 -0.17 -13.12 -7.00
C ASN A 182 -0.82 -11.90 -7.64
N ILE A 183 -0.23 -11.43 -8.73
CA ILE A 183 -0.67 -10.24 -9.46
C ILE A 183 -1.40 -10.67 -10.73
N LEU A 184 -2.70 -10.41 -10.79
CA LEU A 184 -3.55 -10.65 -11.94
C LEU A 184 -3.75 -9.35 -12.74
N MET A 185 -3.22 -9.34 -13.96
CA MET A 185 -3.32 -8.26 -14.92
C MET A 185 -4.45 -8.55 -15.91
N VAL A 186 -5.58 -7.85 -15.77
CA VAL A 186 -6.69 -7.87 -16.74
C VAL A 186 -6.74 -6.57 -17.53
N GLY A 187 -6.33 -5.46 -16.93
CA GLY A 187 -6.09 -4.18 -17.60
C GLY A 187 -4.61 -3.94 -17.86
N THR A 188 -4.26 -2.69 -18.21
CA THR A 188 -2.87 -2.27 -18.33
C THR A 188 -2.33 -1.94 -16.93
N GLY A 189 -1.15 -2.40 -16.59
CA GLY A 189 -0.53 -2.01 -15.33
C GLY A 189 0.96 -1.84 -15.39
N ARG A 190 1.42 -1.18 -14.33
CA ARG A 190 2.80 -0.80 -14.10
C ARG A 190 3.20 -1.48 -12.82
N ILE A 191 3.87 -2.61 -12.96
CA ILE A 191 4.26 -3.45 -11.83
C ILE A 191 5.63 -2.97 -11.36
N VAL A 192 5.82 -2.84 -10.06
CA VAL A 192 7.12 -2.57 -9.45
C VAL A 192 7.52 -3.78 -8.63
N CYS A 193 8.53 -4.51 -9.10
CA CYS A 193 9.10 -5.62 -8.37
C CYS A 193 10.31 -5.12 -7.59
N ARG A 194 10.15 -5.01 -6.27
CA ARG A 194 11.18 -4.53 -5.37
C ARG A 194 12.36 -5.50 -5.31
N THR A 195 13.56 -4.95 -5.17
CA THR A 195 14.80 -5.73 -5.03
C THR A 195 15.50 -5.53 -3.69
N ASP A 196 14.90 -4.71 -2.83
CA ASP A 196 15.40 -4.37 -1.50
C ASP A 196 14.74 -5.21 -0.40
N ASN A 197 15.35 -5.19 0.78
CA ASN A 197 14.79 -5.69 2.04
C ASN A 197 14.13 -7.09 2.02
N GLY A 198 14.58 -7.99 1.15
CA GLY A 198 14.05 -9.35 1.04
C GLY A 198 12.87 -9.53 0.09
N ALA A 199 12.44 -8.49 -0.63
CA ALA A 199 11.39 -8.58 -1.64
C ALA A 199 11.80 -9.45 -2.85
N ALA A 200 13.05 -9.33 -3.32
CA ALA A 200 13.57 -10.25 -4.32
C ALA A 200 13.89 -11.61 -3.68
N ALA A 201 13.25 -12.65 -4.20
CA ALA A 201 13.24 -13.97 -3.61
C ALA A 201 14.56 -14.72 -3.82
N GLN A 202 14.98 -15.51 -2.83
CA GLN A 202 16.13 -16.41 -3.00
C GLN A 202 15.72 -17.69 -3.70
N ASN A 203 14.51 -18.16 -3.41
CA ASN A 203 13.92 -19.32 -4.03
C ASN A 203 12.99 -18.90 -5.17
N ARG A 204 12.99 -19.65 -6.26
CA ARG A 204 12.10 -19.40 -7.41
C ARG A 204 10.63 -19.45 -7.03
N ASP A 205 10.30 -20.30 -6.06
CA ASP A 205 8.93 -20.55 -5.64
C ASP A 205 8.41 -19.44 -4.70
N GLU A 206 9.25 -18.46 -4.35
CA GLU A 206 8.92 -17.31 -3.50
C GLU A 206 8.78 -16.00 -4.32
N ALA A 207 9.03 -16.03 -5.63
CA ALA A 207 8.90 -14.83 -6.46
C ALA A 207 7.44 -14.51 -6.80
N ASP A 208 7.13 -13.22 -6.91
CA ASP A 208 5.82 -12.71 -7.33
C ASP A 208 5.39 -13.32 -8.66
N ALA A 209 4.20 -13.90 -8.66
CA ALA A 209 3.54 -14.47 -9.82
C ALA A 209 2.71 -13.41 -10.53
N ILE A 210 3.12 -13.06 -11.75
CA ILE A 210 2.41 -12.13 -12.62
C ILE A 210 1.69 -12.94 -13.70
N LEU A 211 0.36 -12.83 -13.73
CA LEU A 211 -0.49 -13.43 -14.74
C LEU A 211 -1.10 -12.34 -15.62
N GLY A 212 -1.07 -12.54 -16.94
CA GLY A 212 -1.70 -11.64 -17.91
C GLY A 212 -0.79 -10.55 -18.49
N PHE A 213 0.49 -10.48 -18.08
CA PHE A 213 1.44 -9.48 -18.58
C PHE A 213 1.56 -9.52 -20.11
N ASP A 214 1.47 -8.36 -20.77
CA ASP A 214 1.57 -8.25 -22.22
C ASP A 214 2.39 -7.02 -22.70
N GLY A 215 2.22 -6.63 -23.97
CA GLY A 215 2.99 -5.56 -24.58
C GLY A 215 2.66 -4.15 -24.08
N ASP A 216 1.46 -3.95 -23.54
CA ASP A 216 0.99 -2.66 -23.03
C ASP A 216 1.45 -2.41 -21.59
N ASP A 217 1.77 -3.49 -20.86
CA ASP A 217 2.26 -3.42 -19.48
C ASP A 217 3.70 -2.96 -19.37
N LYS A 218 4.07 -2.55 -18.15
CA LYS A 218 5.44 -2.18 -17.79
C LYS A 218 5.84 -2.84 -16.47
N LEU A 219 7.07 -3.33 -16.42
CA LEU A 219 7.69 -3.87 -15.21
C LEU A 219 8.88 -2.98 -14.83
N PHE A 220 8.82 -2.37 -13.66
CA PHE A 220 9.89 -1.57 -13.09
C PHE A 220 10.66 -2.42 -12.08
N ILE A 221 11.97 -2.50 -12.25
CA ILE A 221 12.87 -3.24 -11.35
C ILE A 221 13.89 -2.25 -10.80
N PRO A 222 13.61 -1.58 -9.66
CA PRO A 222 14.59 -0.74 -8.99
C PRO A 222 15.81 -1.56 -8.56
N GLY A 223 16.95 -0.91 -8.41
CA GLY A 223 18.18 -1.53 -7.91
C GLY A 223 18.96 -2.38 -8.92
N ILE A 224 18.61 -2.33 -10.21
CA ILE A 224 19.32 -2.97 -11.32
C ILE A 224 19.83 -1.89 -12.28
N ASN A 225 21.11 -1.91 -12.64
CA ASN A 225 21.72 -0.87 -13.49
C ASN A 225 21.87 -1.26 -14.96
N SER A 226 21.93 -2.56 -15.27
CA SER A 226 22.07 -3.03 -16.64
C SER A 226 21.10 -4.16 -16.95
N ILE A 227 20.57 -4.17 -18.17
CA ILE A 227 19.76 -5.28 -18.66
C ILE A 227 20.57 -6.58 -18.72
N ASN A 228 21.90 -6.47 -18.86
CA ASN A 228 22.82 -7.61 -18.86
C ASN A 228 22.96 -8.25 -17.47
N ASP A 229 22.52 -7.57 -16.41
CA ASP A 229 22.46 -8.13 -15.06
C ASP A 229 21.19 -8.98 -14.86
N LEU A 230 20.27 -8.96 -15.83
CA LEU A 230 19.06 -9.77 -15.83
C LEU A 230 19.26 -11.02 -16.69
N THR A 231 18.77 -12.15 -16.19
CA THR A 231 18.70 -13.40 -16.94
C THR A 231 17.28 -13.94 -16.91
N VAL A 232 16.92 -14.66 -17.98
CA VAL A 232 15.63 -15.33 -18.12
C VAL A 232 15.82 -16.82 -17.93
N GLU A 233 14.90 -17.44 -17.21
CA GLU A 233 14.85 -18.89 -17.02
C GLU A 233 13.42 -19.37 -17.22
N GLN A 234 13.18 -20.37 -18.07
CA GLN A 234 11.89 -21.02 -18.20
C GLN A 234 11.83 -22.32 -17.41
N ASP A 235 10.76 -22.52 -16.64
CA ASP A 235 10.41 -23.79 -16.00
C ASP A 235 8.92 -24.11 -16.23
N GLY A 236 8.68 -25.16 -17.01
CA GLY A 236 7.33 -25.56 -17.41
C GLY A 236 6.58 -24.42 -18.13
N LEU A 237 5.47 -23.99 -17.54
CA LEU A 237 4.61 -22.93 -18.07
C LEU A 237 4.90 -21.55 -17.45
N SER A 238 6.00 -21.41 -16.72
CA SER A 238 6.39 -20.15 -16.09
C SER A 238 7.78 -19.74 -16.54
N THR A 239 7.97 -18.44 -16.71
CA THR A 239 9.26 -17.87 -17.07
C THR A 239 9.64 -16.82 -16.03
N TYR A 240 10.89 -16.83 -15.60
CA TYR A 240 11.39 -16.03 -14.50
C TYR A 240 12.39 -14.99 -15.00
N ILE A 241 12.34 -13.79 -14.43
CA ILE A 241 13.46 -12.84 -14.46
C ILE A 241 14.21 -12.96 -13.14
N LYS A 242 15.54 -13.04 -13.22
CA LYS A 242 16.43 -13.17 -12.07
C LYS A 242 17.70 -12.36 -12.28
N ALA A 243 18.34 -11.93 -11.21
CA ALA A 243 19.58 -11.15 -11.23
C ALA A 243 20.55 -11.62 -10.14
N ASP A 244 21.85 -11.44 -10.35
CA ASP A 244 22.91 -11.72 -9.37
C ASP A 244 23.67 -10.48 -8.90
N SER A 245 23.41 -9.33 -9.53
CA SER A 245 24.08 -8.06 -9.29
C SER A 245 23.05 -6.96 -9.02
N PHE A 246 23.13 -6.37 -7.82
CA PHE A 246 22.22 -5.33 -7.35
C PHE A 246 23.01 -4.10 -6.88
N THR A 247 22.45 -2.91 -7.08
CA THR A 247 23.11 -1.64 -6.69
C THR A 247 23.26 -1.47 -5.18
N ASN A 248 22.41 -2.13 -4.40
CA ASN A 248 22.47 -2.15 -2.94
C ASN A 248 23.58 -3.07 -2.39
N GLY A 249 24.35 -3.73 -3.26
CA GLY A 249 25.43 -4.65 -2.88
C GLY A 249 24.94 -6.05 -2.48
N THR A 250 23.66 -6.37 -2.68
CA THR A 250 23.15 -7.74 -2.55
C THR A 250 23.87 -8.64 -3.54
N THR A 251 24.42 -9.75 -3.05
CA THR A 251 25.14 -10.73 -3.86
C THR A 251 24.37 -12.04 -3.92
N GLY A 252 24.46 -12.72 -5.05
CA GLY A 252 23.85 -14.03 -5.27
C GLY A 252 22.54 -13.92 -6.05
N MET A 253 22.21 -14.98 -6.78
CA MET A 253 21.01 -15.03 -7.62
C MET A 253 19.75 -14.76 -6.78
N ARG A 254 18.89 -13.88 -7.29
CA ARG A 254 17.53 -13.64 -6.79
C ARG A 254 16.53 -13.71 -7.94
N TYR A 255 15.38 -14.30 -7.67
CA TYR A 255 14.23 -14.30 -8.54
C TYR A 255 13.42 -13.02 -8.28
N ILE A 256 13.20 -12.23 -9.32
CA ILE A 256 12.56 -10.91 -9.24
C ILE A 256 11.09 -11.00 -9.59
N ALA A 257 10.76 -11.75 -10.64
CA ALA A 257 9.39 -11.89 -11.13
C ALA A 257 9.21 -13.23 -11.82
N LYS A 258 8.02 -13.81 -11.66
CA LYS A 258 7.56 -15.03 -12.33
C LYS A 258 6.39 -14.70 -13.25
N PHE A 259 6.57 -14.86 -14.55
CA PHE A 259 5.51 -14.70 -15.53
C PHE A 259 4.81 -16.04 -15.77
N ALA A 260 3.56 -16.15 -15.34
CA ALA A 260 2.75 -17.34 -15.56
C ALA A 260 2.19 -17.37 -16.98
N LEU A 261 2.24 -18.54 -17.62
CA LEU A 261 1.74 -18.79 -18.98
C LEU A 261 2.43 -17.94 -20.06
N ARG A 262 3.73 -17.68 -19.87
CA ARG A 262 4.62 -17.02 -20.83
C ARG A 262 5.85 -17.88 -21.06
N ASP A 263 6.31 -17.94 -22.30
CA ASP A 263 7.54 -18.65 -22.64
C ASP A 263 8.78 -17.74 -22.55
N GLU A 264 9.96 -18.33 -22.74
CA GLU A 264 11.23 -17.60 -22.68
C GLU A 264 11.33 -16.51 -23.76
N ALA A 265 10.76 -16.75 -24.94
CA ALA A 265 10.81 -15.81 -26.05
C ALA A 265 9.96 -14.57 -25.77
N ASP A 266 8.79 -14.74 -25.16
CA ASP A 266 7.93 -13.64 -24.71
C ASP A 266 8.68 -12.74 -23.72
N VAL A 267 9.23 -13.31 -22.64
CA VAL A 267 9.89 -12.54 -21.57
C VAL A 267 11.20 -11.91 -22.04
N THR A 268 11.97 -12.61 -22.88
CA THR A 268 13.15 -12.03 -23.54
C THR A 268 12.74 -10.87 -24.46
N GLY A 269 11.58 -10.98 -25.13
CA GLY A 269 10.98 -9.91 -25.90
C GLY A 269 10.69 -8.68 -25.03
N TYR A 270 10.15 -8.86 -23.83
CA TYR A 270 9.85 -7.77 -22.88
C TYR A 270 11.12 -7.03 -22.40
N LEU A 271 12.20 -7.78 -22.13
CA LEU A 271 13.49 -7.20 -21.75
C LEU A 271 14.07 -6.29 -22.85
N ASN A 272 13.94 -6.71 -24.10
CA ASN A 272 14.51 -5.99 -25.24
C ASN A 272 13.55 -4.95 -25.85
N GLY A 273 12.25 -5.08 -25.60
CA GLY A 273 11.18 -4.28 -26.19
C GLY A 273 10.80 -3.02 -25.41
N GLY A 274 11.43 -2.79 -24.24
CA GLY A 274 11.17 -1.63 -23.39
C GLY A 274 9.98 -1.80 -22.44
N GLN A 275 9.45 -3.02 -22.28
CA GLN A 275 8.48 -3.33 -21.23
C GLN A 275 9.13 -3.40 -19.85
N VAL A 276 10.38 -3.85 -19.77
CA VAL A 276 11.16 -3.86 -18.53
C VAL A 276 11.98 -2.58 -18.41
N ILE A 277 11.81 -1.87 -17.29
CA ILE A 277 12.44 -0.59 -16.98
C ILE A 277 13.33 -0.79 -15.75
N ILE A 278 14.58 -0.33 -15.85
CA ILE A 278 15.62 -0.46 -14.83
C ILE A 278 16.35 0.88 -14.61
N GLY A 279 17.32 0.89 -13.70
CA GLY A 279 18.18 2.04 -13.39
C GLY A 279 17.42 3.21 -12.77
N ASP A 280 17.95 4.42 -12.96
CA ASP A 280 17.42 5.65 -12.36
C ASP A 280 15.92 5.84 -12.59
N THR A 281 15.40 5.45 -13.77
CA THR A 281 13.97 5.56 -14.06
C THR A 281 13.14 4.69 -13.13
N ALA A 282 13.55 3.43 -12.92
CA ALA A 282 12.87 2.51 -12.01
C ALA A 282 13.03 2.92 -10.54
N ASP A 283 14.22 3.38 -10.15
CA ASP A 283 14.49 3.85 -8.79
C ASP A 283 13.66 5.10 -8.44
N ASN A 284 13.59 6.07 -9.36
CA ASN A 284 12.80 7.28 -9.18
C ASN A 284 11.29 6.98 -9.17
N ALA A 285 10.84 6.07 -10.03
CA ALA A 285 9.46 5.59 -10.04
C ALA A 285 9.08 4.99 -8.67
N TYR A 286 9.93 4.11 -8.13
CA TYR A 286 9.71 3.49 -6.83
C TYR A 286 9.73 4.51 -5.68
N ALA A 287 10.69 5.45 -5.67
CA ALA A 287 10.76 6.50 -4.65
C ALA A 287 9.52 7.41 -4.62
N ALA A 288 8.84 7.57 -5.75
CA ALA A 288 7.60 8.34 -5.84
C ALA A 288 6.36 7.61 -5.28
N LEU A 289 6.44 6.30 -5.03
CA LEU A 289 5.32 5.51 -4.49
C LEU A 289 5.08 5.69 -2.98
N ASN A 290 5.87 6.54 -2.33
CA ASN A 290 5.60 6.91 -0.95
C ASN A 290 4.19 7.53 -0.83
N PRO A 291 3.31 7.03 0.06
CA PRO A 291 1.96 7.56 0.25
C PRO A 291 1.92 9.08 0.49
N GLU A 292 2.92 9.66 1.18
CA GLU A 292 2.98 11.11 1.37
C GLU A 292 3.30 11.87 0.08
N ASN A 293 4.08 11.29 -0.83
CA ASN A 293 4.32 11.87 -2.16
C ASN A 293 3.07 11.77 -3.04
N PHE A 294 2.34 10.66 -2.96
CA PHE A 294 1.08 10.47 -3.69
C PHE A 294 -0.01 11.46 -3.23
N LEU A 295 -0.11 11.70 -1.91
CA LEU A 295 -1.00 12.73 -1.34
C LEU A 295 -0.72 14.13 -1.89
N ASN A 296 0.56 14.44 -2.16
CA ASN A 296 1.01 15.76 -2.60
C ASN A 296 1.04 15.92 -4.13
N SER A 297 1.17 14.83 -4.90
CA SER A 297 1.23 14.85 -6.37
C SER A 297 0.63 13.58 -6.99
N PRO A 298 -0.71 13.47 -7.07
CA PRO A 298 -1.40 12.26 -7.50
C PRO A 298 -1.34 11.98 -9.01
N ASP A 299 -0.90 12.96 -9.81
CA ASP A 299 -0.66 12.75 -11.24
C ASP A 299 0.77 12.23 -11.46
N LEU A 300 0.98 10.97 -11.08
CA LEU A 300 2.19 10.23 -11.47
C LEU A 300 2.18 9.90 -12.98
N GLY A 301 1.14 10.28 -13.72
CA GLY A 301 0.98 10.01 -15.15
C GLY A 301 2.21 10.42 -15.97
N GLY A 302 2.85 11.55 -15.63
CA GLY A 302 4.06 12.02 -16.31
C GLY A 302 5.36 11.31 -15.94
N MET A 303 5.44 10.65 -14.78
CA MET A 303 6.65 9.91 -14.36
C MET A 303 6.75 8.52 -15.00
N PHE A 304 5.63 8.02 -15.49
CA PHE A 304 5.48 6.65 -15.95
C PHE A 304 4.96 6.58 -17.40
N ALA A 305 4.80 7.73 -18.07
CA ALA A 305 4.36 7.87 -19.46
C ALA A 305 5.39 7.35 -20.48
#